data_AF-A0A1H1BY13-F1
#
_entry.id   AF-A0A1H1BY13-F1
#
_cell.length_a   1.000
_cell.length_b   1.000
_cell.length_c   1.000
_cell.angle_alpha   90.00
_cell.angle_beta   90.00
_cell.angle_gamma   90.00
#
_symmetry.space_group_name_H-M   'P 1'
#
loop_
_entity.id
_entity.type
_entity.pdbx_description
1 polymer ?
#
loop_
_entity_poly.entity_id
_entity_poly.type
_entity_poly.pdbx_seq_one_letter_code
_entity_poly.pdbx_strand_id
1 'polypeptide(L)'
;MILTLVAMLSMTTAFAEGENTNAVANVEAYKMDININKLADALNLGDDQKEAVENIHHVFSTEMTYAAQYGNADRDAMVKNAINTDVKRMSRVLNAEQMKKYLMLLNITIYNRGLNK
;
A
#
# COMPACT_ATOMS: atom_id res chain seq x y z
N MET A 1 -7.99 -11.92 27.15
CA MET A 1 -8.55 -10.77 26.41
C MET A 1 -7.48 -9.70 26.27
N ILE A 2 -7.05 -9.36 25.05
CA ILE A 2 -6.57 -8.02 24.71
C ILE A 2 -7.09 -7.74 23.29
N LEU A 3 -8.16 -6.94 23.20
CA LEU A 3 -8.54 -6.28 21.95
C LEU A 3 -7.67 -5.03 21.84
N THR A 4 -6.73 -5.01 20.90
CA THR A 4 -6.09 -3.77 20.46
C THR A 4 -7.00 -3.08 19.45
N LEU A 5 -7.79 -2.12 19.93
CA LEU A 5 -8.44 -1.11 19.08
C LEU A 5 -7.35 -0.29 18.40
N VAL A 6 -7.27 -0.34 17.07
CA VAL A 6 -6.55 0.69 16.30
C VAL A 6 -7.54 1.82 16.05
N ALA A 7 -7.47 2.87 16.88
CA ALA A 7 -8.14 4.13 16.61
C ALA A 7 -7.27 4.93 15.62
N MET A 8 -7.67 5.00 14.35
CA MET A 8 -7.17 6.04 13.44
C MET A 8 -8.13 7.24 13.50
N LEU A 9 -7.85 8.15 14.43
CA LEU A 9 -8.29 9.56 14.39
C LEU A 9 -7.15 10.32 13.66
N SER A 10 -7.33 11.23 12.68
CA SER A 10 -8.36 12.27 12.52
C SER A 10 -8.44 12.74 11.05
N MET A 11 -9.60 13.27 10.64
CA MET A 11 -9.83 14.00 9.39
C MET A 11 -9.25 15.42 9.41
N THR A 12 -8.80 15.95 8.25
CA THR A 12 -8.85 17.39 7.93
C THR A 12 -9.14 17.60 6.44
N THR A 13 -10.24 18.26 6.10
CA THR A 13 -10.56 18.80 4.76
C THR A 13 -10.28 20.32 4.73
N ALA A 14 -9.99 20.84 3.52
CA ALA A 14 -9.71 22.24 3.12
C ALA A 14 -8.21 22.65 3.18
N PHE A 15 -7.59 23.36 2.21
CA PHE A 15 -8.05 24.45 1.33
C PHE A 15 -7.26 24.57 0.00
N ALA A 16 -7.89 25.31 -0.93
CA ALA A 16 -7.36 26.24 -1.95
C ALA A 16 -6.53 25.71 -3.13
N GLU A 17 -7.14 25.83 -4.32
CA GLU A 17 -6.45 25.97 -5.60
C GLU A 17 -5.46 27.13 -5.56
N GLY A 18 -4.23 26.91 -6.03
CA GLY A 18 -3.27 27.97 -6.32
C GLY A 18 -1.93 27.80 -5.62
N GLU A 19 -0.94 27.45 -6.44
CA GLU A 19 0.49 27.68 -6.26
C GLU A 19 1.26 26.88 -5.18
N ASN A 20 1.98 25.88 -5.71
CA ASN A 20 3.38 25.56 -5.40
C ASN A 20 3.85 25.76 -3.95
N THR A 21 3.19 25.09 -3.01
CA THR A 21 3.88 24.62 -1.82
C THR A 21 4.24 23.17 -2.08
N ASN A 22 5.51 22.80 -1.87
CA ASN A 22 5.96 21.42 -1.85
C ASN A 22 5.20 20.69 -0.73
N ALA A 23 3.99 20.25 -1.04
CA ALA A 23 3.21 19.37 -0.21
C ALA A 23 3.97 18.05 -0.21
N VAL A 24 4.86 17.92 0.78
CA VAL A 24 5.19 16.62 1.35
C VAL A 24 3.84 15.91 1.40
N ALA A 25 3.70 14.86 0.59
CA ALA A 25 2.50 14.05 0.62
C ALA A 25 2.22 13.72 2.08
N ASN A 26 0.98 13.42 2.45
CA ASN A 26 0.80 12.75 3.73
C ASN A 26 1.59 11.43 3.66
N VAL A 27 2.85 11.42 4.12
CA VAL A 27 3.80 10.31 3.94
C VAL A 27 3.22 9.05 4.58
N GLU A 28 2.39 9.23 5.61
CA GLU A 28 1.62 8.16 6.25
C GLU A 28 0.70 7.42 5.26
N ALA A 29 0.13 8.11 4.26
CA ALA A 29 -0.67 7.46 3.22
C ALA A 29 0.16 6.50 2.37
N TYR A 30 1.48 6.70 2.26
CA TYR A 30 2.38 5.92 1.40
C TYR A 30 3.17 4.83 2.15
N LYS A 31 3.15 4.78 3.49
CA LYS A 31 3.87 3.77 4.27
C LYS A 31 3.40 2.34 4.01
N MET A 32 2.19 2.15 3.47
CA MET A 32 1.62 0.83 3.14
C MET A 32 1.73 -0.21 4.28
N ASP A 33 1.75 0.24 5.53
CA ASP A 33 1.82 -0.65 6.68
C ASP A 33 0.54 -1.48 6.77
N ILE A 34 0.71 -2.82 6.75
CA ILE A 34 -0.37 -3.79 6.91
C ILE A 34 0.04 -4.87 7.88
N ASN A 35 -0.93 -5.56 8.46
CA ASN A 35 -0.68 -6.77 9.23
C ASN A 35 -0.53 -7.96 8.27
N ILE A 36 0.70 -8.44 8.08
CA ILE A 36 1.01 -9.57 7.19
C ILE A 36 0.32 -10.86 7.63
N ASN A 37 0.13 -11.10 8.93
CA ASN A 37 -0.64 -12.27 9.39
C ASN A 37 -2.09 -12.19 8.91
N LYS A 38 -2.70 -11.01 8.94
CA LYS A 38 -4.07 -10.82 8.43
C LYS A 38 -4.15 -10.91 6.92
N LEU A 39 -3.13 -10.45 6.20
CA LEU A 39 -3.06 -10.67 4.75
C LEU A 39 -2.93 -12.17 4.44
N ALA A 40 -2.07 -12.89 5.17
CA ALA A 40 -1.88 -14.32 5.01
C ALA A 40 -3.16 -15.12 5.29
N ASP A 41 -3.86 -14.80 6.39
CA ASP A 41 -5.18 -15.37 6.71
C ASP A 41 -6.18 -15.11 5.58
N ALA A 42 -6.24 -13.85 5.10
CA ALA A 42 -7.16 -13.47 4.05
C ALA A 42 -6.87 -14.23 2.75
N LEU A 43 -5.61 -14.43 2.39
CA LEU A 43 -5.21 -15.12 1.17
C LEU A 43 -5.07 -16.64 1.36
N ASN A 44 -5.25 -17.17 2.56
CA ASN A 44 -5.01 -18.58 2.87
C ASN A 44 -3.61 -19.03 2.38
N LEU A 45 -2.57 -18.31 2.82
CA LEU A 45 -1.18 -18.60 2.45
C LEU A 45 -0.62 -19.76 3.27
N GLY A 46 0.19 -20.62 2.64
CA GLY A 46 1.14 -21.47 3.37
C GLY A 46 2.30 -20.67 3.96
N ASP A 47 3.06 -21.26 4.87
CA ASP A 47 4.14 -20.57 5.59
C ASP A 47 5.22 -20.01 4.65
N ASP A 48 5.69 -20.80 3.68
CA ASP A 48 6.67 -20.35 2.68
C ASP A 48 6.13 -19.21 1.80
N GLN A 49 4.84 -19.28 1.42
CA GLN A 49 4.20 -18.21 0.66
C GLN A 49 4.09 -16.94 1.49
N LYS A 50 3.78 -17.06 2.78
CA LYS A 50 3.67 -15.93 3.70
C LYS A 50 5.00 -15.22 3.86
N GLU A 51 6.10 -15.93 4.06
CA GLU A 51 7.45 -15.33 4.14
C GLU A 51 7.80 -14.59 2.84
N ALA A 52 7.52 -15.19 1.68
CA ALA A 52 7.74 -14.54 0.40
C ALA A 52 6.87 -13.28 0.21
N VAL A 53 5.59 -13.34 0.58
CA VAL A 53 4.66 -12.19 0.54
C VAL A 53 5.10 -11.08 1.48
N GLU A 54 5.59 -11.41 2.68
CA GLU A 54 6.14 -10.45 3.63
C GLU A 54 7.32 -9.68 3.04
N ASN A 55 8.27 -10.42 2.47
CA ASN A 55 9.46 -9.84 1.82
C ASN A 55 9.08 -8.94 0.63
N ILE A 56 8.14 -9.38 -0.22
CA ILE A 56 7.67 -8.58 -1.35
C ILE A 56 6.97 -7.30 -0.86
N HIS A 57 6.08 -7.43 0.14
CA HIS A 57 5.33 -6.30 0.68
C HIS A 57 6.23 -5.28 1.36
N HIS A 58 7.28 -5.72 2.08
CA HIS A 58 8.26 -4.82 2.69
C HIS A 58 8.98 -3.96 1.63
N VAL A 59 9.36 -4.57 0.50
CA VAL A 59 9.97 -3.82 -0.62
C VAL A 59 8.96 -2.85 -1.23
N PHE A 60 7.71 -3.28 -1.45
CA PHE A 60 6.65 -2.42 -1.97
C PHE A 60 6.38 -1.19 -1.06
N SER A 61 6.27 -1.40 0.25
CA SER A 61 6.13 -0.32 1.25
C SER A 61 7.30 0.67 1.21
N THR A 62 8.53 0.16 1.04
CA THR A 62 9.74 0.98 0.90
C THR A 62 9.70 1.81 -0.38
N GLU A 63 9.35 1.20 -1.52
CA GLU A 63 9.24 1.88 -2.82
C GLU A 63 8.15 2.98 -2.78
N MET A 64 7.00 2.71 -2.14
CA MET A 64 5.92 3.69 -1.97
C MET A 64 6.32 4.87 -1.08
N THR A 65 6.99 4.60 0.04
CA THR A 65 7.49 5.65 0.95
C THR A 65 8.58 6.49 0.28
N TYR A 66 9.43 5.88 -0.54
CA TYR A 66 10.42 6.58 -1.33
C TYR A 66 9.77 7.50 -2.37
N ALA A 67 8.75 7.02 -3.09
CA ALA A 67 7.98 7.82 -4.04
C ALA A 67 7.37 9.08 -3.40
N ALA A 68 6.91 8.99 -2.15
CA ALA A 68 6.31 10.10 -1.41
C ALA A 68 7.25 11.31 -1.21
N GLN A 69 8.57 11.11 -1.34
CA GLN A 69 9.58 12.16 -1.20
C GLN A 69 9.68 13.07 -2.44
N TYR A 70 9.07 12.67 -3.55
CA TYR A 70 9.14 13.38 -4.83
C TYR A 70 7.94 14.33 -5.05
N GLY A 71 8.08 15.26 -6.00
CA GLY A 71 6.99 16.12 -6.48
C GLY A 71 5.91 15.33 -7.24
N ASN A 72 4.74 15.93 -7.46
CA ASN A 72 3.52 15.22 -7.89
C ASN A 72 3.69 14.34 -9.15
N ALA A 73 4.28 14.86 -10.23
CA ALA A 73 4.41 14.10 -11.47
C ALA A 73 5.33 12.87 -11.33
N ASP A 74 6.49 13.05 -10.71
CA ASP A 74 7.45 11.96 -10.46
C ASP A 74 6.90 10.96 -9.45
N ARG A 75 6.22 11.45 -8.40
CA ARG A 75 5.54 10.64 -7.39
C ARG A 75 4.52 9.69 -8.02
N ASP A 76 3.67 10.20 -8.91
CA ASP A 76 2.64 9.38 -9.59
C ASP A 76 3.27 8.29 -10.46
N ALA A 77 4.35 8.60 -11.18
CA ALA A 77 5.07 7.63 -11.99
C ALA A 77 5.71 6.54 -11.11
N MET A 78 6.32 6.92 -9.98
CA MET A 78 6.96 6.00 -9.04
C MET A 78 5.96 5.10 -8.31
N VAL A 79 4.81 5.65 -7.90
CA VAL A 79 3.71 4.88 -7.31
C VAL A 79 3.18 3.83 -8.29
N LYS A 80 2.91 4.22 -9.54
CA LYS A 80 2.47 3.29 -10.59
C LYS A 80 3.50 2.19 -10.82
N ASN A 81 4.78 2.54 -10.84
CA ASN A 81 5.86 1.56 -10.98
C ASN A 81 5.94 0.60 -9.78
N ALA A 82 5.83 1.10 -8.55
CA ALA A 82 5.84 0.29 -7.34
C ALA A 82 4.67 -0.71 -7.33
N ILE A 83 3.44 -0.25 -7.63
CA ILE A 83 2.25 -1.10 -7.72
C ILE A 83 2.43 -2.19 -8.79
N ASN A 84 2.88 -1.82 -9.99
CA ASN A 84 3.08 -2.78 -11.08
C ASN A 84 4.15 -3.83 -10.73
N THR A 85 5.22 -3.39 -10.07
CA THR A 85 6.33 -4.26 -9.65
C THR A 85 5.89 -5.22 -8.55
N ASP A 86 5.16 -4.72 -7.56
CA ASP A 86 4.55 -5.53 -6.49
C ASP A 86 3.61 -6.59 -7.07
N VAL A 87 2.65 -6.20 -7.91
CA VAL A 87 1.71 -7.11 -8.58
C VAL A 87 2.45 -8.20 -9.38
N LYS A 88 3.51 -7.83 -10.09
CA LYS A 88 4.35 -8.76 -10.85
C LYS A 88 5.16 -9.70 -9.95
N ARG A 89 5.61 -9.26 -8.78
CA ARG A 89 6.34 -10.09 -7.80
C ARG A 89 5.37 -11.04 -7.09
N MET A 90 4.21 -10.55 -6.66
CA MET A 90 3.15 -11.35 -6.02
C MET A 90 2.64 -12.47 -6.93
N SER A 91 2.50 -12.22 -8.24
CA SER A 91 2.04 -13.26 -9.18
C SER A 91 3.00 -14.43 -9.37
N ARG A 92 4.25 -14.34 -8.87
CA ARG A 92 5.21 -15.46 -8.85
C ARG A 92 5.03 -16.38 -7.64
N VAL A 93 4.33 -15.90 -6.61
CA VAL A 93 4.15 -16.60 -5.33
C VAL A 93 2.72 -17.05 -5.15
N LEU A 94 1.76 -16.24 -5.59
CA LEU A 94 0.33 -16.45 -5.41
C LEU A 94 -0.27 -17.25 -6.57
N ASN A 95 -1.19 -18.16 -6.25
CA ASN A 95 -2.05 -18.78 -7.27
C ASN A 95 -3.13 -17.81 -7.78
N ALA A 96 -3.90 -18.21 -8.79
CA ALA A 96 -4.89 -17.33 -9.42
C ALA A 96 -5.97 -16.80 -8.46
N GLU A 97 -6.46 -17.63 -7.54
CA GLU A 97 -7.48 -17.23 -6.57
C GLU A 97 -6.92 -16.25 -5.54
N GLN A 98 -5.73 -16.57 -5.00
CA GLN A 98 -4.97 -15.71 -4.09
C GLN A 98 -4.66 -14.37 -4.74
N MET A 99 -4.21 -14.37 -6.00
CA MET A 99 -3.87 -13.15 -6.73
C MET A 99 -5.10 -12.26 -6.97
N LYS A 100 -6.25 -12.85 -7.32
CA LYS A 100 -7.50 -12.10 -7.47
C LYS A 100 -7.90 -11.40 -6.16
N LYS A 101 -7.81 -12.11 -5.03
CA LYS A 101 -8.13 -11.56 -3.71
C LYS A 101 -7.11 -10.49 -3.28
N TYR A 102 -5.82 -10.71 -3.58
CA TYR A 102 -4.77 -9.74 -3.34
C TYR A 102 -5.01 -8.42 -4.08
N LEU A 103 -5.33 -8.48 -5.37
CA LEU A 103 -5.63 -7.28 -6.17
C LEU A 103 -6.82 -6.50 -5.64
N MET A 104 -7.87 -7.20 -5.20
CA MET A 104 -9.03 -6.56 -4.57
C MET A 104 -8.63 -5.83 -3.28
N LEU A 105 -7.86 -6.48 -2.40
CA LEU A 105 -7.38 -5.89 -1.15
C LEU A 105 -6.44 -4.70 -1.42
N LEU A 106 -5.51 -4.84 -2.37
CA LEU A 106 -4.58 -3.77 -2.76
C LEU A 106 -5.33 -2.55 -3.29
N ASN A 107 -6.31 -2.75 -4.18
CA ASN A 107 -7.11 -1.65 -4.71
C ASN A 107 -7.89 -0.90 -3.62
N ILE A 108 -8.57 -1.64 -2.72
CA ILE A 108 -9.28 -1.03 -1.59
C ILE A 108 -8.30 -0.29 -0.66
N THR A 109 -7.13 -0.86 -0.41
CA THR A 109 -6.07 -0.29 0.43
C THR A 109 -5.56 1.05 -0.13
N ILE A 110 -5.32 1.11 -1.44
CA ILE A 110 -4.88 2.33 -2.16
C ILE A 110 -5.99 3.38 -2.18
N TYR A 111 -7.23 2.97 -2.47
CA TYR A 111 -8.39 3.87 -2.47
C TYR A 111 -8.64 4.50 -1.10
N ASN A 112 -8.65 3.69 -0.03
CA ASN A 112 -8.86 4.18 1.34
C ASN A 112 -7.74 5.12 1.83
N ARG A 113 -6.55 5.04 1.21
CA ARG A 113 -5.41 5.95 1.46
C ARG A 113 -5.45 7.22 0.59
N GLY A 114 -6.41 7.32 -0.33
CA GLY A 114 -6.54 8.47 -1.23
C GLY A 114 -5.46 8.53 -2.32
N LEU A 115 -4.84 7.40 -2.65
CA LEU A 115 -3.73 7.28 -3.60
C LEU A 115 -4.17 6.97 -5.04
N ASN A 116 -5.45 6.68 -5.24
CA ASN A 116 -6.07 6.52 -6.56
C ASN A 116 -7.26 7.50 -6.61
N LYS A 117 -7.06 8.65 -7.25
CA LYS A 117 -8.06 9.72 -7.40
C LYS A 117 -8.45 9.87 -8.86
#